data_AF-A0AAN7M5Y6-F1
#
_entry.id   AF-A0AAN7M5Y6-F1
#
_cell.length_a   1.000
_cell.length_b   1.000
_cell.length_c   1.000
_cell.angle_alpha   90.00
_cell.angle_beta   90.00
_cell.angle_gamma   90.00
#
_symmetry.space_group_name_H-M   'P 1'
#
loop_
_entity.id
_entity.type
_entity.pdbx_description
1 polymer ?
#
loop_
_entity_poly.entity_id
_entity_poly.type
_entity_poly.pdbx_seq_one_letter_code
_entity_poly.pdbx_strand_id
1 'polypeptide(L)'
;MATPAAKTRRVYLVDFACYKPPESQSCTWAFVAQQFCSMGKLSERNLDFMQKTMERSGMGDSSYLSEGLIKKPVQISLEDALSETRAAMFGAVRDLLEKTGLSGSDIGILVVNCTVFCVNPSLSAMIVHEFKLRDNVNCYSLQGMGCSAGGQSKM
;
A
#
# COMPACT_ATOMS: atom_id res chain seq x y z
N MET A 1 34.48 -31.77 -1.17
CA MET A 1 33.66 -31.56 -2.39
C MET A 1 33.23 -30.11 -2.40
N ALA A 2 33.64 -29.33 -3.40
CA ALA A 2 33.30 -27.91 -3.48
C ALA A 2 31.89 -27.75 -4.06
N THR A 3 31.00 -27.09 -3.32
CA THR A 3 29.66 -26.72 -3.82
C THR A 3 29.85 -25.77 -5.00
N PRO A 4 29.28 -26.06 -6.19
CA PRO A 4 29.42 -25.16 -7.33
C PRO A 4 28.77 -23.82 -6.98
N ALA A 5 29.51 -22.72 -7.17
CA ALA A 5 29.00 -21.38 -6.96
C ALA A 5 27.76 -21.16 -7.84
N ALA A 6 26.63 -20.82 -7.22
CA ALA A 6 25.38 -20.59 -7.93
C ALA A 6 25.57 -19.43 -8.92
N LYS A 7 25.39 -19.71 -10.21
CA LYS A 7 25.44 -18.68 -11.27
C LYS A 7 24.33 -17.66 -10.99
N THR A 8 24.70 -16.43 -10.69
CA THR A 8 23.75 -15.34 -10.46
C THR A 8 22.95 -15.10 -11.73
N ARG A 9 21.62 -15.29 -11.65
CA ARG A 9 20.71 -14.97 -12.75
C ARG A 9 20.37 -13.49 -12.67
N ARG A 10 20.42 -12.79 -13.80
CA ARG A 10 19.99 -11.39 -13.89
C ARG A 10 18.48 -11.31 -13.72
N VAL A 11 18.04 -10.35 -12.90
CA VAL A 11 16.63 -10.04 -12.64
C VAL A 11 16.33 -8.68 -13.27
N TYR A 12 15.19 -8.56 -13.94
CA TYR A 12 14.79 -7.36 -14.66
C TYR A 12 13.38 -6.93 -14.23
N LEU A 13 13.16 -5.63 -14.12
CA LEU A 13 11.82 -5.06 -14.00
C LEU A 13 11.19 -5.03 -15.39
N VAL A 14 10.14 -5.83 -15.59
CA VAL A 14 9.44 -5.90 -16.87
C VAL A 14 8.41 -4.77 -16.97
N ASP A 15 7.63 -4.56 -15.91
CA ASP A 15 6.60 -3.52 -15.89
C ASP A 15 6.23 -3.12 -14.44
N PHE A 16 5.50 -2.02 -14.28
CA PHE A 16 4.96 -1.51 -13.02
C PHE A 16 3.60 -0.83 -13.22
N ALA A 17 2.79 -0.82 -12.17
CA ALA A 17 1.54 -0.07 -12.09
C ALA A 17 1.39 0.55 -10.69
N CYS A 18 0.74 1.71 -10.62
CA CYS A 18 0.50 2.43 -9.38
C CYS A 18 -0.98 2.81 -9.30
N TYR A 19 -1.58 2.58 -8.13
CA TYR A 19 -2.92 3.07 -7.87
C TYR A 19 -2.90 4.55 -7.50
N LYS A 20 -3.77 5.33 -8.13
CA LYS A 20 -4.10 6.70 -7.74
C LYS A 20 -5.53 6.71 -7.17
N PRO A 21 -5.75 7.16 -5.92
CA PRO A 21 -7.10 7.29 -5.39
C PRO A 21 -7.95 8.26 -6.22
N PRO A 22 -9.29 8.09 -6.24
CA PRO A 22 -10.20 9.05 -6.87
C PRO A 22 -10.09 10.45 -6.25
N GLU A 23 -10.42 11.47 -7.04
CA GLU A 23 -10.37 12.88 -6.58
C GLU A 23 -11.31 13.17 -5.40
N SER A 24 -12.32 12.32 -5.17
CA SER A 24 -13.16 12.39 -3.96
C SER A 24 -12.38 12.14 -2.66
N GLN A 25 -11.21 11.53 -2.75
CA GLN A 25 -10.31 11.29 -1.61
C GLN A 25 -9.21 12.36 -1.48
N SER A 26 -9.14 13.31 -2.41
CA SER A 26 -8.20 14.43 -2.36
C SER A 26 -8.62 15.42 -1.27
N CYS A 27 -7.68 15.86 -0.45
CA CYS A 27 -7.93 16.67 0.73
C CYS A 27 -6.93 17.84 0.83
N THR A 28 -7.41 18.96 1.37
CA THR A 28 -6.57 20.09 1.77
C THR A 28 -6.03 19.90 3.19
N TRP A 29 -4.93 20.57 3.53
CA TRP A 29 -4.39 20.52 4.89
C TRP A 29 -5.38 21.02 5.95
N ALA A 30 -6.17 22.04 5.60
CA ALA A 30 -7.22 22.56 6.48
C ALA A 30 -8.26 21.48 6.83
N PHE A 31 -8.65 20.66 5.85
CA PHE A 31 -9.56 19.53 6.08
C PHE A 31 -8.92 18.48 6.98
N VAL A 32 -7.68 18.09 6.71
CA VAL A 32 -6.95 17.09 7.51
C VAL A 32 -6.83 17.55 8.97
N ALA A 33 -6.46 18.82 9.20
CA ALA A 33 -6.38 19.39 10.54
C ALA A 33 -7.75 19.35 11.25
N GLN A 34 -8.84 19.70 10.55
CA GLN A 34 -10.19 19.61 11.11
C GLN A 34 -10.56 18.19 11.53
N GLN A 35 -10.21 17.17 10.72
CA GLN A 35 -10.47 15.77 11.07
C GLN A 35 -9.75 15.37 12.35
N PHE A 36 -8.46 15.70 12.47
CA PHE A 36 -7.69 15.42 13.67
C PHE A 36 -8.21 16.16 14.92
N CYS A 37 -8.67 17.41 14.78
CA CYS A 37 -9.38 18.12 15.84
C CYS A 37 -10.63 17.38 16.28
N SER A 38 -11.44 16.92 15.32
CA SER A 38 -12.71 16.25 15.60
C SER A 38 -12.54 14.89 16.29
N MET A 39 -11.41 14.22 16.08
CA MET A 39 -11.05 13.00 16.80
C MET A 39 -10.71 13.23 18.28
N GLY A 40 -10.52 14.48 18.72
CA GLY A 40 -10.24 14.84 20.11
C GLY A 40 -8.89 14.34 20.64
N LYS A 41 -7.98 13.93 19.76
CA LYS A 41 -6.70 13.29 20.13
C LYS A 41 -5.51 14.24 20.23
N LEU A 42 -5.68 15.52 19.88
CA LEU A 42 -4.60 16.49 19.82
C LEU A 42 -4.93 17.74 20.64
N SER A 43 -3.95 18.21 21.41
CA SER A 43 -4.00 19.54 22.03
C SER A 43 -3.78 20.63 20.97
N GLU A 44 -4.18 21.87 21.27
CA GLU A 44 -3.92 23.03 20.41
C GLU A 44 -2.43 23.17 20.06
N ARG A 45 -1.54 22.92 21.02
CA ARG A 45 -0.09 22.92 20.80
C ARG A 45 0.36 21.87 19.77
N ASN A 46 -0.23 20.68 19.81
CA ASN A 46 0.11 19.61 18.87
C ASN A 46 -0.44 19.90 17.46
N LEU A 47 -1.60 20.56 17.39
CA LEU A 47 -2.19 21.01 16.12
C LEU A 47 -1.35 22.09 15.45
N ASP A 48 -0.92 23.11 16.21
CA ASP A 48 -0.02 24.16 15.69
C ASP A 48 1.32 23.56 15.21
N PHE A 49 1.89 22.61 15.96
CA PHE A 49 3.09 21.90 15.54
C PHE A 49 2.88 21.08 14.26
N MET A 50 1.76 20.34 14.17
CA MET A 50 1.41 19.56 12.99
C MET A 50 1.26 20.46 11.78
N GLN A 51 0.52 21.57 11.89
CA GLN A 51 0.33 22.51 10.79
C GLN A 51 1.67 23.07 10.27
N LYS A 52 2.53 23.57 11.16
CA LYS A 52 3.87 24.09 10.79
C LYS A 52 4.75 23.03 10.15
N THR A 53 4.62 21.77 10.58
CA THR A 53 5.34 20.63 9.99
C THR A 53 4.82 20.33 8.58
N MET A 54 3.50 20.32 8.40
CA MET A 54 2.87 20.09 7.10
C MET A 54 3.23 21.17 6.08
N GLU A 55 3.19 22.45 6.46
CA GLU A 55 3.57 23.58 5.59
C GLU A 55 5.02 23.49 5.08
N ARG A 56 5.90 22.78 5.81
CA ARG A 56 7.32 22.59 5.46
C ARG A 56 7.63 21.21 4.88
N SER A 57 6.64 20.33 4.79
CA SER A 57 6.82 18.94 4.32
C SER A 57 6.95 18.81 2.80
N GLY A 58 6.61 19.88 2.06
CA GLY A 58 6.54 19.85 0.59
C GLY A 58 5.31 19.15 0.03
N MET A 59 4.34 18.78 0.86
CA MET A 59 3.09 18.20 0.40
C MET A 59 2.06 19.28 0.06
N GLY A 60 1.40 19.16 -1.10
CA GLY A 60 0.38 20.10 -1.55
C GLY A 60 -1.03 19.78 -1.03
N ASP A 61 -1.96 20.71 -1.27
CA ASP A 61 -3.40 20.60 -0.97
C ASP A 61 -4.17 19.63 -1.90
N SER A 62 -3.47 18.66 -2.48
CA SER A 62 -4.01 17.61 -3.34
C SER A 62 -3.56 16.22 -2.89
N SER A 63 -3.28 16.09 -1.59
CA SER A 63 -2.88 14.83 -0.96
C SER A 63 -4.13 13.98 -0.67
N TYR A 64 -4.00 12.67 -0.79
CA TYR A 64 -5.13 11.75 -0.62
C TYR A 64 -5.18 11.17 0.80
N LEU A 65 -6.39 11.00 1.33
CA LEU A 65 -6.65 10.27 2.58
C LEU A 65 -7.52 9.05 2.33
N SER A 66 -7.43 8.06 3.21
CA SER A 66 -8.35 6.91 3.18
C SER A 66 -9.78 7.37 3.45
N GLU A 67 -10.76 6.70 2.84
CA GLU A 67 -12.17 7.07 3.01
C GLU A 67 -12.61 7.11 4.48
N GLY A 68 -12.09 6.18 5.30
CA GLY A 68 -12.36 6.13 6.74
C GLY A 68 -11.96 7.42 7.48
N LEU A 69 -10.88 8.07 7.07
CA LEU A 69 -10.41 9.34 7.65
C LEU A 69 -11.18 10.56 7.12
N ILE A 70 -11.84 10.43 5.96
CA ILE A 70 -12.63 11.51 5.35
C ILE A 70 -14.06 11.55 5.93
N LYS A 71 -14.63 10.37 6.23
CA LYS A 71 -15.98 10.22 6.80
C LYS A 71 -16.14 10.99 8.13
N LYS A 72 -17.36 11.46 8.39
CA LYS A 72 -17.77 12.08 9.67
C LYS A 72 -18.92 11.26 10.28
N PRO A 73 -18.74 10.62 11.46
CA PRO A 73 -17.52 10.56 12.25
C PRO A 73 -16.42 9.73 11.56
N VAL A 74 -15.16 9.99 11.92
CA VAL A 74 -14.01 9.22 11.43
C VAL A 74 -14.20 7.74 11.76
N GLN A 75 -14.02 6.87 10.77
CA GLN A 75 -14.13 5.42 10.90
C GLN A 75 -12.78 4.79 10.63
N ILE A 76 -12.21 4.15 11.64
CA ILE A 76 -10.96 3.39 11.53
C ILE A 76 -11.29 1.96 11.89
N SER A 77 -11.71 1.20 10.89
CA SER A 77 -12.06 -0.21 11.03
C SER A 77 -11.16 -1.07 10.14
N LEU A 78 -11.08 -2.36 10.48
CA LEU A 78 -10.40 -3.32 9.63
C LEU A 78 -11.10 -3.47 8.27
N GLU A 79 -12.42 -3.32 8.24
CA GLU A 79 -13.22 -3.40 7.02
C GLU A 79 -12.86 -2.27 6.05
N ASP A 80 -12.76 -1.02 6.53
CA ASP A 80 -12.33 0.12 5.72
C ASP A 80 -10.90 -0.07 5.20
N ALA A 81 -9.98 -0.56 6.05
CA ALA A 81 -8.59 -0.83 5.66
C ALA A 81 -8.49 -1.92 4.58
N LEU A 82 -9.33 -2.96 4.67
CA LEU A 82 -9.44 -4.00 3.65
C LEU A 82 -10.08 -3.49 2.36
N SER A 83 -11.07 -2.58 2.44
CA SER A 83 -11.67 -1.93 1.29
C SER A 83 -10.62 -1.11 0.52
N GLU A 84 -9.87 -0.27 1.22
CA GLU A 84 -8.77 0.52 0.67
C GLU A 84 -7.68 -0.37 0.06
N THR A 85 -7.32 -1.45 0.74
CA THR A 85 -6.31 -2.40 0.23
C THR A 85 -6.78 -3.08 -1.05
N ARG A 86 -8.06 -3.44 -1.16
CA ARG A 86 -8.61 -3.97 -2.43
C ARG A 86 -8.57 -2.91 -3.53
N ALA A 87 -8.99 -1.68 -3.24
CA ALA A 87 -8.94 -0.61 -4.23
C ALA A 87 -7.50 -0.36 -4.71
N ALA A 88 -6.55 -0.24 -3.78
CA ALA A 88 -5.17 0.12 -4.07
C ALA A 88 -4.32 -1.04 -4.58
N MET A 89 -4.15 -2.10 -3.78
CA MET A 89 -3.27 -3.20 -4.14
C MET A 89 -3.87 -4.02 -5.29
N PHE A 90 -5.17 -4.33 -5.26
CA PHE A 90 -5.75 -5.18 -6.31
C PHE A 90 -5.97 -4.36 -7.58
N GLY A 91 -6.28 -3.06 -7.46
CA GLY A 91 -6.25 -2.14 -8.60
C GLY A 91 -4.90 -2.16 -9.31
N ALA A 92 -3.80 -1.97 -8.59
CA ALA A 92 -2.46 -1.99 -9.17
C ALA A 92 -2.09 -3.36 -9.79
N VAL A 93 -2.45 -4.48 -9.14
CA VAL A 93 -2.20 -5.82 -9.71
C VAL A 93 -3.00 -6.04 -10.98
N ARG A 94 -4.27 -5.65 -11.02
CA ARG A 94 -5.12 -5.74 -12.21
C ARG A 94 -4.53 -4.92 -13.36
N ASP A 95 -4.22 -3.66 -13.12
CA ASP A 95 -3.65 -2.76 -14.14
C ASP A 95 -2.33 -3.32 -14.69
N LEU A 96 -1.50 -3.92 -13.84
CA LEU A 96 -0.25 -4.56 -14.25
C LEU A 96 -0.47 -5.79 -15.13
N LEU A 97 -1.41 -6.67 -14.76
CA LEU A 97 -1.75 -7.85 -15.55
C LEU A 97 -2.36 -7.47 -16.90
N GLU A 98 -3.27 -6.50 -16.91
CA GLU A 98 -3.87 -5.96 -18.14
C GLU A 98 -2.82 -5.35 -19.06
N LYS A 99 -1.90 -4.55 -18.51
CA LYS A 99 -0.84 -3.89 -19.28
C LYS A 99 0.16 -4.89 -19.89
N THR A 100 0.48 -5.96 -19.16
CA THR A 100 1.46 -6.96 -19.61
C THR A 100 0.85 -8.08 -20.44
N GLY A 101 -0.48 -8.26 -20.37
CA GLY A 101 -1.18 -9.39 -21.01
C GLY A 101 -0.91 -10.74 -20.34
N LEU A 102 -0.28 -10.75 -19.16
CA LEU A 102 0.00 -11.95 -18.40
C LEU A 102 -1.24 -12.42 -17.63
N SER A 103 -1.32 -13.73 -17.41
CA SER A 103 -2.32 -14.30 -16.51
C SER A 103 -1.75 -14.45 -15.10
N GLY A 104 -2.61 -14.54 -14.09
CA GLY A 104 -2.17 -14.88 -12.73
C GLY A 104 -1.40 -16.20 -12.66
N SER A 105 -1.69 -17.15 -13.56
CA SER A 105 -1.02 -18.44 -13.60
C SER A 105 0.46 -18.37 -14.02
N ASP A 106 0.88 -17.28 -14.69
CA ASP A 106 2.26 -17.03 -15.10
C ASP A 106 3.14 -16.55 -13.93
N ILE A 107 2.53 -16.12 -12.81
CA ILE A 107 3.24 -15.58 -11.66
C ILE A 107 3.79 -16.71 -10.79
N GLY A 108 5.12 -16.76 -10.66
CA GLY A 108 5.79 -17.78 -9.84
C GLY A 108 6.08 -17.41 -8.39
N ILE A 109 6.20 -16.12 -8.11
CA ILE A 109 6.54 -15.58 -6.80
C ILE A 109 5.70 -14.33 -6.59
N LEU A 110 5.04 -14.25 -5.43
CA LEU A 110 4.28 -13.09 -4.99
C LEU A 110 4.89 -12.56 -3.70
N VAL A 111 5.36 -11.32 -3.72
CA VAL A 111 5.82 -10.60 -2.53
C VAL A 111 4.85 -9.46 -2.24
N VAL A 112 4.22 -9.49 -1.08
CA VAL A 112 3.27 -8.46 -0.64
C VAL A 112 3.84 -7.79 0.60
N ASN A 113 3.98 -6.48 0.56
CA ASN A 113 4.35 -5.70 1.73
C ASN A 113 3.20 -4.79 2.17
N CYS A 114 2.82 -4.89 3.44
CA CYS A 114 1.89 -3.97 4.06
C CYS A 114 2.39 -3.64 5.48
N THR A 115 2.46 -2.36 5.80
CA THR A 115 2.94 -1.89 7.11
C THR A 115 1.79 -1.38 7.99
N VAL A 116 0.61 -1.20 7.41
CA VAL A 116 -0.53 -0.56 8.08
C VAL A 116 -1.26 -1.55 8.99
N PHE A 117 -1.41 -2.81 8.57
CA PHE A 117 -2.12 -3.83 9.34
C PHE A 117 -1.77 -5.26 8.87
N CYS A 118 -2.23 -6.24 9.64
CA CYS A 118 -2.17 -7.67 9.29
C CYS A 118 -3.54 -8.33 9.47
N VAL A 119 -3.84 -9.33 8.65
CA VAL A 119 -5.13 -10.03 8.63
C VAL A 119 -4.99 -11.51 8.38
N ASN A 120 -6.03 -12.26 8.78
CA ASN A 120 -6.24 -13.64 8.39
C ASN A 120 -7.58 -13.74 7.62
N PRO A 121 -7.61 -14.22 6.37
CA PRO A 121 -6.46 -14.66 5.56
C PRO A 121 -5.49 -13.51 5.24
N SER A 122 -4.22 -13.83 4.95
CA SER A 122 -3.21 -12.81 4.64
C SER A 122 -3.49 -12.09 3.32
N LEU A 123 -2.98 -10.87 3.14
CA LEU A 123 -3.15 -10.11 1.90
C LEU A 123 -2.62 -10.86 0.68
N SER A 124 -1.50 -11.59 0.82
CA SER A 124 -0.99 -12.45 -0.25
C SER A 124 -1.95 -13.58 -0.60
N ALA A 125 -2.57 -14.23 0.39
CA ALA A 125 -3.57 -15.26 0.14
C ALA A 125 -4.81 -14.68 -0.57
N MET A 126 -5.24 -13.48 -0.20
CA MET A 126 -6.34 -12.79 -0.87
C MET A 126 -6.02 -12.49 -2.34
N ILE A 127 -4.80 -12.00 -2.66
CA ILE A 127 -4.36 -11.74 -4.04
C ILE A 127 -4.30 -13.04 -4.84
N VAL A 128 -3.73 -14.11 -4.28
CA VAL A 128 -3.68 -15.43 -4.95
C VAL A 128 -5.07 -15.91 -5.33
N HIS A 129 -6.02 -15.80 -4.40
CA HIS A 129 -7.40 -16.22 -4.62
C HIS A 129 -8.13 -15.35 -5.65
N GLU A 130 -7.94 -14.03 -5.61
CA GLU A 130 -8.62 -13.08 -6.48
C GLU A 130 -8.16 -13.24 -7.94
N PHE A 131 -6.86 -13.24 -8.17
CA PHE A 131 -6.26 -13.25 -9.52
C PHE A 131 -5.98 -14.65 -10.05
N LYS A 132 -6.43 -15.69 -9.34
CA LYS A 132 -6.26 -17.11 -9.71
C LYS A 132 -4.80 -17.43 -10.05
N LEU A 133 -3.90 -17.04 -9.15
CA LEU A 133 -2.50 -17.43 -9.26
C LEU A 133 -2.37 -18.95 -9.17
N ARG A 134 -1.28 -19.48 -9.72
CA ARG A 134 -1.00 -20.92 -9.71
C ARG A 134 -0.88 -21.48 -8.28
N ASP A 135 -1.25 -22.74 -8.10
CA ASP A 135 -1.28 -23.42 -6.78
C ASP A 135 0.10 -23.50 -6.10
N ASN A 136 1.19 -23.53 -6.88
CA ASN A 136 2.57 -23.60 -6.40
C ASN A 136 3.29 -22.24 -6.42
N VAL A 137 2.54 -21.15 -6.26
CA VAL A 137 3.11 -19.81 -6.08
C VAL A 137 3.84 -19.72 -4.74
N ASN A 138 5.06 -19.16 -4.75
CA ASN A 138 5.76 -18.84 -3.51
C ASN A 138 5.29 -17.46 -3.01
N CYS A 139 4.59 -17.43 -1.88
CA CYS A 139 4.08 -16.19 -1.30
C CYS A 139 4.91 -15.72 -0.11
N TYR A 140 5.28 -14.44 -0.12
CA TYR A 140 5.96 -13.77 0.99
C TYR A 140 5.16 -12.55 1.41
N SER A 141 4.64 -12.54 2.64
CA SER A 141 3.98 -11.36 3.22
C SER A 141 4.94 -10.69 4.19
N LEU A 142 5.42 -9.51 3.80
CA LEU A 142 6.35 -8.69 4.57
C LEU A 142 5.59 -7.64 5.37
N GLN A 143 5.97 -7.48 6.62
CA GLN A 143 5.39 -6.52 7.55
C GLN A 143 6.49 -5.84 8.35
N GLY A 144 6.20 -4.65 8.89
CA GLY A 144 7.10 -3.94 9.81
C GLY A 144 8.31 -3.25 9.15
N MET A 145 8.45 -3.28 7.83
CA MET A 145 9.59 -2.65 7.14
C MET A 145 9.43 -1.13 6.92
N GLY A 146 8.24 -0.58 7.14
CA GLY A 146 7.94 0.84 6.93
C GLY A 146 8.23 1.28 5.49
N CYS A 147 8.64 2.55 5.34
CA CYS A 147 8.94 3.15 4.04
C CYS A 147 10.16 2.54 3.32
N SER A 148 10.98 1.72 3.99
CA SER A 148 12.18 1.12 3.40
C SER A 148 11.90 -0.05 2.45
N ALA A 149 10.66 -0.54 2.43
CA ALA A 149 10.31 -1.80 1.78
C ALA A 149 10.45 -1.79 0.25
N GLY A 150 10.19 -0.65 -0.41
CA GLY A 150 10.31 -0.54 -1.87
C GLY A 150 11.76 -0.54 -2.37
N GLY A 151 12.72 -0.22 -1.48
CA GLY A 151 14.12 -0.01 -1.84
C GLY A 151 15.04 -1.18 -1.53
N GLN A 152 14.52 -2.40 -1.29
CA GLN A 152 15.36 -3.57 -0.97
C GLN A 152 16.08 -4.15 -2.19
N SER A 153 16.80 -3.30 -2.92
CA SER A 153 17.77 -3.70 -3.92
C SER A 153 19.17 -3.66 -3.31
N LYS A 154 19.48 -4.71 -2.55
CA LYS A 154 20.83 -5.27 -2.52
C LYS A 154 20.70 -6.71 -3.03
N MET A 155 20.67 -6.85 -4.36
CA MET A 155 21.00 -8.10 -5.06
C MET A 155 22.39 -7.97 -5.66
#